data_AF-A0A4Y1RR21-F1
#
_entry.id   AF-A0A4Y1RR21-F1
#
_cell.length_a   1.000
_cell.length_b   1.000
_cell.length_c   1.000
_cell.angle_alpha   90.00
_cell.angle_beta   90.00
_cell.angle_gamma   90.00
#
_symmetry.space_group_name_H-M   'P 1'
#
loop_
_entity.id
_entity.type
_entity.pdbx_description
1 polymer ?
#
loop_
_entity_poly.entity_id
_entity_poly.type
_entity_poly.pdbx_seq_one_letter_code
_entity_poly.pdbx_strand_id
1 'polypeptide(L)' 'MRIMIKGGVWKNTEDEILKAAVMKYGKNQWARISSLLVRKSAKQCKARWYEWLDPSIKR' A
#
# COMPACT_ATOMS: atom_id res chain seq x y z
N MET A 1 20.92 14.75 8.86
CA MET A 1 20.28 14.11 7.68
C MET A 1 18.83 13.81 8.02
N ARG A 2 17.86 14.53 7.43
CA ARG A 2 16.44 14.16 7.60
C ARG A 2 16.24 12.86 6.85
N ILE A 3 16.13 11.75 7.58
CA ILE A 3 15.65 10.49 7.03
C ILE A 3 14.26 10.80 6.46
N MET A 4 14.18 10.97 5.14
CA MET A 4 12.90 11.09 4.47
C MET A 4 12.22 9.74 4.66
N ILE A 5 11.32 9.63 5.64
CA ILE A 5 10.36 8.55 5.72
C ILE A 5 9.45 8.72 4.49
N LYS A 6 9.94 8.27 3.32
CA LYS A 6 9.18 8.21 2.08
C LYS A 6 8.01 7.28 2.37
N GLY A 7 6.86 7.82 2.75
CA GLY A 7 5.65 7.06 2.98
C GLY A 7 4.71 7.61 4.05
N GLY A 8 5.19 8.35 5.05
CA GLY A 8 4.32 8.95 6.09
C GLY A 8 3.28 7.99 6.72
N VAL A 9 2.29 8.57 7.40
CA VAL A 9 1.11 7.84 7.89
C VAL A 9 0.22 7.45 6.70
N TRP A 10 -0.31 6.23 6.71
CA TRP A 10 -1.32 5.79 5.75
C TRP A 10 -2.65 6.50 6.02
N LYS A 11 -3.17 7.18 5.00
CA LYS A 11 -4.51 7.77 5.05
C LYS A 11 -5.54 6.74 4.61
N ASN A 12 -6.77 6.85 5.11
CA ASN A 12 -7.87 5.99 4.66
C ASN A 12 -8.06 6.01 3.14
N THR A 13 -7.88 7.17 2.50
CA THR A 13 -7.94 7.28 1.03
C THR A 13 -6.85 6.46 0.34
N GLU A 14 -5.64 6.42 0.89
CA GLU A 14 -4.54 5.61 0.34
C GLU A 14 -4.81 4.10 0.54
N ASP A 15 -5.40 3.73 1.67
CA ASP A 15 -5.80 2.34 1.94
C ASP A 15 -6.90 1.87 0.98
N GLU A 16 -7.91 2.71 0.71
CA GLU A 16 -8.97 2.39 -0.26
C GLU A 16 -8.42 2.27 -1.69
N ILE A 17 -7.51 3.17 -2.10
CA ILE A 17 -6.82 3.05 -3.39
C ILE A 17 -5.99 1.77 -3.43
N LEU A 18 -5.28 1.43 -2.35
CA LEU A 18 -4.48 0.21 -2.26
C LEU A 18 -5.37 -1.04 -2.39
N LYS A 19 -6.52 -1.08 -1.71
CA LYS A 19 -7.50 -2.17 -1.83
C LYS A 19 -8.04 -2.31 -3.25
N ALA A 20 -8.52 -1.21 -3.83
CA ALA A 20 -9.06 -1.22 -5.18
C ALA A 20 -7.99 -1.65 -6.21
N ALA A 21 -6.75 -1.20 -6.04
CA ALA A 21 -5.64 -1.57 -6.90
C ALA A 21 -5.25 -3.05 -6.74
N VAL A 22 -5.23 -3.59 -5.52
CA VAL A 22 -4.98 -5.03 -5.30
C VAL A 22 -6.11 -5.88 -5.87
N MET A 23 -7.36 -5.47 -5.75
CA MET A 23 -8.49 -6.16 -6.36
C MET A 23 -8.42 -6.14 -7.90
N LYS A 24 -7.94 -5.05 -8.49
CA LYS A 24 -7.84 -4.89 -9.95
C LYS A 24 -6.61 -5.56 -10.57
N TYR A 25 -5.43 -5.43 -9.96
CA TYR A 25 -4.15 -5.88 -10.53
C TYR A 25 -3.61 -7.17 -9.88
N GLY A 26 -4.16 -7.56 -8.73
CA GLY A 26 -3.71 -8.69 -7.94
C GLY A 26 -2.48 -8.40 -7.08
N LYS A 27 -2.18 -9.35 -6.19
CA LYS A 27 -1.10 -9.29 -5.18
C LYS A 27 0.32 -9.47 -5.73
N ASN A 28 0.49 -9.55 -7.06
CA ASN A 28 1.79 -9.75 -7.70
C ASN A 28 2.33 -8.48 -8.38
N GLN A 29 1.50 -7.43 -8.53
CA GLN A 29 1.85 -6.22 -9.30
C GLN A 29 2.07 -4.99 -8.42
N TRP A 30 2.84 -5.12 -7.32
CA TRP A 30 3.07 -4.04 -6.36
C TRP A 30 3.72 -2.77 -6.95
N ALA A 31 4.57 -2.92 -7.97
CA ALA A 31 5.16 -1.77 -8.66
C ALA A 31 4.08 -0.89 -9.31
N ARG A 32 3.12 -1.53 -9.98
CA ARG A 32 1.97 -0.86 -10.62
C ARG A 32 0.97 -0.30 -9.62
N ILE A 33 0.80 -0.98 -8.49
CA ILE A 33 0.00 -0.47 -7.38
C ILE A 33 0.64 0.78 -6.78
N SER A 34 1.95 0.77 -6.57
CA SER A 34 2.67 1.92 -6.01
C SER A 34 2.68 3.14 -6.92
N SER A 35 2.57 2.98 -8.25
CA SER A 35 2.44 4.13 -9.16
C SER A 35 1.12 4.88 -8.99
N LEU A 36 0.09 4.27 -8.41
CA LEU A 36 -1.19 4.92 -8.11
C LEU A 36 -1.15 5.71 -6.78
N LEU A 37 -0.15 5.47 -5.94
CA LEU A 37 -0.04 6.05 -4.61
C LEU A 37 1.15 7.01 -4.55
N VAL A 38 0.84 8.30 -4.40
CA VAL A 38 1.86 9.35 -4.33
C VAL A 38 2.71 9.17 -3.06
N ARG A 39 4.03 9.11 -3.24
CA ARG A 39 5.03 8.94 -2.16
C ARG A 39 4.98 7.60 -1.40
N LYS A 40 4.27 6.59 -1.91
CA LYS A 40 4.34 5.22 -1.39
C LYS A 40 5.15 4.35 -2.34
N SER A 41 6.06 3.55 -1.80
CA SER A 41 6.83 2.58 -2.57
C SER A 41 6.11 1.23 -2.66
N ALA A 42 6.47 0.42 -3.65
CA ALA A 42 5.94 -0.95 -3.80
C ALA A 42 6.14 -1.80 -2.53
N LYS A 43 7.30 -1.67 -1.87
CA LYS A 43 7.61 -2.36 -0.61
C LYS A 43 6.63 -1.98 0.51
N GLN A 44 6.26 -0.71 0.59
CA GLN A 44 5.30 -0.22 1.59
C GLN A 44 3.87 -0.64 1.28
N CYS A 45 3.47 -0.61 0.01
CA CYS A 45 2.16 -1.09 -0.40
C CYS A 45 1.98 -2.57 -0.05
N LYS A 46 3.02 -3.37 -0.30
CA LYS A 46 3.06 -4.78 0.08
C LYS A 46 2.94 -4.95 1.60
N ALA A 47 3.79 -4.28 2.38
CA ALA A 47 3.75 -4.38 3.85
C ALA A 47 2.38 -3.98 4.40
N ARG A 48 1.83 -2.84 3.96
CA ARG A 48 0.51 -2.36 4.39
C ARG A 48 -0.60 -3.36 4.10
N TRP A 49 -0.57 -3.99 2.93
CA TRP A 49 -1.54 -5.01 2.58
C TRP A 49 -1.49 -6.19 3.56
N TYR A 50 -0.32 -6.82 3.72
CA TYR A 50 -0.17 -8.02 4.56
C TYR A 50 -0.25 -7.77 6.07
N GLU A 51 -0.06 -6.53 6.53
CA GLU A 51 -0.13 -6.19 7.96
C GLU A 51 -1.47 -5.60 8.41
N TRP A 52 -2.22 -4.94 7.51
CA TRP A 52 -3.42 -4.17 7.90
C TRP A 52 -4.65 -4.36 7.01
N LEU A 53 -4.50 -4.64 5.71
CA LEU A 53 -5.62 -4.60 4.76
C LEU A 53 -6.06 -5.98 4.25
N ASP A 54 -5.22 -7.01 4.40
CA ASP A 54 -5.57 -8.34 3.95
C ASP A 54 -6.75 -8.87 4.80
N PRO A 55 -7.87 -9.27 4.17
CA PRO A 55 -9.08 -9.70 4.87
C PRO A 55 -8.89 -11.00 5.66
N SER A 56 -7.80 -11.75 5.44
CA SER A 56 -7.45 -12.92 6.25
C SER A 56 -6.82 -12.54 7.60
N ILE A 57 -6.41 -11.28 7.79
CA ILE A 57 -5.93 -10.77 9.07
C ILE A 57 -7.12 -10.67 10.00
N LYS A 58 -7.30 -11.69 10.85
CA LYS A 58 -8.21 -11.63 11.99
C LYS A 58 -7.66 -10.60 12.97
N ARG A 59 -8.42 -9.53 13.19
CA ARG A 59 -8.12 -8.48 14.15
C ARG A 59 -9.05 -8.57 15.34
#